data_AF-A0A4V5SHI0-F1
#
_entry.id   AF-A0A4V5SHI0-F1
#
_cell.length_a   1.000
_cell.length_b   1.000
_cell.length_c   1.000
_cell.angle_alpha   90.00
_cell.angle_beta   90.00
_cell.angle_gamma   90.00
#
_symmetry.space_group_name_H-M   'P 1'
#
loop_
_entity.id
_entity.type
_entity.pdbx_description
1 polymer ?
#
loop_
_entity_poly.entity_id
_entity_poly.type
_entity_poly.pdbx_seq_one_letter_code
_entity_poly.pdbx_strand_id
1 'polypeptide(L)'
;MTIYEQFIEALKEKIGDTLTSAEIKDKLITKFNTKLGSINPTDYCYNRYNKGRAFNKNLFIYINKKTYRYVGEWDNGKLLFYKDKDKIGISQIKKLYEAYFEMLRFEMNVLCCKATELRHLMGRLGKFFCVLYTNGELSKVTNQHGYDVIKEGRRISVKTTAQEKGSITINQNTFDQFDDFFVVQYKDDDLKLLFYGPKEELPALRPYGNNYEVDINSLKRIEKTL
;
A
#
# COMPACT_ATOMS: atom_id res chain seq x y z
N MET A 1 -30.87 13.40 -0.43
CA MET A 1 -29.94 12.30 -0.11
C MET A 1 -30.25 11.12 -1.02
N THR A 2 -29.27 10.59 -1.74
CA THR A 2 -29.44 9.40 -2.58
C THR A 2 -29.58 8.14 -1.71
N ILE A 3 -30.16 7.06 -2.25
CA ILE A 3 -30.25 5.78 -1.51
C ILE A 3 -28.86 5.28 -1.09
N TYR A 4 -27.85 5.55 -1.91
CA TYR A 4 -26.46 5.25 -1.62
C TYR A 4 -25.95 5.96 -0.35
N GLU A 5 -26.10 7.29 -0.29
CA GLU A 5 -25.74 8.10 0.87
C GLU A 5 -26.51 7.67 2.12
N GLN A 6 -27.80 7.33 1.98
CA GLN A 6 -28.62 6.83 3.07
C GLN A 6 -28.09 5.50 3.63
N PHE A 7 -27.61 4.57 2.80
CA PHE A 7 -26.97 3.35 3.30
C PHE A 7 -25.73 3.65 4.13
N ILE A 8 -24.84 4.52 3.62
CA ILE A 8 -23.63 4.92 4.33
C ILE A 8 -24.00 5.49 5.70
N GLU A 9 -24.93 6.43 5.75
CA GLU A 9 -25.26 7.12 6.98
C GLU A 9 -26.09 6.30 7.98
N ALA A 10 -26.96 5.41 7.50
CA ALA A 10 -27.73 4.50 8.37
C ALA A 10 -26.89 3.37 8.96
N LEU A 11 -25.84 2.95 8.25
CA LEU A 11 -25.05 1.76 8.58
C LEU A 11 -23.61 2.08 9.00
N LYS A 12 -23.21 3.35 9.12
CA LYS A 12 -21.83 3.77 9.44
C LYS A 12 -21.19 3.07 10.66
N GLU A 13 -22.00 2.67 11.66
CA GLU A 13 -21.55 1.98 12.89
C GLU A 13 -21.72 0.45 12.82
N LYS A 14 -22.10 -0.08 11.67
CA LYS A 14 -22.40 -1.49 11.41
C LYS A 14 -21.40 -2.13 10.46
N ILE A 15 -20.24 -1.50 10.25
CA ILE A 15 -19.19 -2.02 9.37
C ILE A 15 -18.72 -3.38 9.91
N GLY A 16 -18.77 -4.40 9.04
CA GLY A 16 -18.44 -5.78 9.38
C GLY A 16 -19.66 -6.63 9.77
N ASP A 17 -20.77 -6.01 10.18
CA ASP A 17 -21.97 -6.71 10.63
C ASP A 17 -22.66 -7.42 9.46
N THR A 18 -23.25 -8.57 9.77
CA THR A 18 -24.17 -9.27 8.88
C THR A 18 -25.59 -8.84 9.20
N LEU A 19 -26.28 -8.29 8.20
CA LEU A 19 -27.59 -7.69 8.31
C LEU A 19 -28.54 -8.37 7.33
N THR A 20 -29.80 -8.52 7.75
CA THR A 20 -30.88 -8.97 6.88
C THR A 20 -31.39 -7.82 6.02
N SER A 21 -32.00 -8.16 4.88
CA SER A 21 -32.68 -7.16 4.04
C SER A 21 -33.76 -6.39 4.80
N ALA A 22 -34.41 -7.02 5.78
CA ALA A 22 -35.46 -6.39 6.57
C ALA A 22 -34.87 -5.32 7.51
N GLU A 23 -33.80 -5.64 8.24
CA GLU A 23 -33.11 -4.69 9.13
C GLU A 23 -32.56 -3.49 8.35
N ILE A 24 -31.97 -3.73 7.17
CA ILE A 24 -31.46 -2.67 6.31
C ILE A 24 -32.60 -1.74 5.87
N LYS A 25 -33.72 -2.31 5.43
CA LYS A 25 -34.91 -1.56 4.96
C LYS A 25 -35.53 -0.77 6.10
N ASP A 26 -35.72 -1.39 7.26
CA ASP A 26 -36.28 -0.78 8.44
C ASP A 26 -35.46 0.43 8.90
N LYS A 27 -34.13 0.32 8.91
CA LYS A 27 -33.25 1.45 9.23
C LYS A 27 -33.41 2.63 8.27
N LEU A 28 -33.48 2.38 6.95
CA LEU A 28 -33.62 3.45 5.96
C LEU A 28 -35.02 4.08 6.00
N ILE A 29 -36.07 3.29 6.22
CA ILE A 29 -37.45 3.77 6.38
C ILE A 29 -37.55 4.63 7.64
N THR A 30 -37.09 4.11 8.77
CA THR A 30 -37.18 4.80 10.07
C THR A 30 -36.38 6.09 10.10
N LYS A 31 -35.18 6.10 9.49
CA LYS A 31 -34.28 7.27 9.53
C LYS A 31 -34.57 8.31 8.44
N PHE A 32 -35.00 7.89 7.26
CA PHE A 32 -35.09 8.78 6.08
C PHE A 32 -36.45 8.79 5.38
N ASN A 33 -37.44 8.05 5.90
CA ASN A 33 -38.76 7.88 5.29
C ASN A 33 -38.72 7.37 3.84
N THR A 34 -37.74 6.51 3.53
CA THR A 34 -37.50 6.01 2.17
C THR A 34 -38.52 4.95 1.77
N LYS A 35 -39.04 5.03 0.55
CA LYS A 35 -40.02 4.05 0.03
C LYS A 35 -39.42 2.64 0.02
N LEU A 36 -40.14 1.67 0.61
CA LEU A 36 -39.71 0.27 0.71
C LEU A 36 -39.26 -0.32 -0.64
N GLY A 37 -40.00 -0.02 -1.72
CA GLY A 37 -39.74 -0.55 -3.06
C GLY A 37 -38.48 0.01 -3.74
N SER A 38 -37.92 1.12 -3.24
CA SER A 38 -36.69 1.69 -3.79
C SER A 38 -35.42 1.17 -3.09
N ILE A 39 -35.55 0.42 -1.99
CA ILE A 39 -34.41 -0.09 -1.22
C ILE A 39 -34.09 -1.52 -1.68
N ASN A 40 -33.06 -1.65 -2.50
CA ASN A 40 -32.56 -2.95 -2.95
C ASN A 40 -31.07 -3.13 -2.63
N PRO A 41 -30.69 -3.75 -1.50
CA PRO A 41 -29.28 -3.93 -1.13
C PRO A 41 -28.49 -4.78 -2.13
N THR A 42 -29.16 -5.61 -2.93
CA THR A 42 -28.50 -6.39 -4.00
C THR A 42 -27.91 -5.47 -5.07
N ASP A 43 -28.58 -4.35 -5.36
CA ASP A 43 -28.05 -3.27 -6.20
C ASP A 43 -26.97 -2.48 -5.46
N TYR A 44 -26.33 -3.01 -4.42
CA TYR A 44 -25.20 -2.40 -3.73
C TYR A 44 -24.13 -3.44 -3.36
N CYS A 45 -24.14 -4.63 -3.98
CA CYS A 45 -23.23 -5.73 -3.65
C CYS A 45 -21.97 -5.77 -4.52
N TYR A 46 -20.81 -6.06 -3.91
CA TYR A 46 -19.52 -6.28 -4.58
C TYR A 46 -19.47 -7.58 -5.37
N ASN A 47 -20.04 -8.66 -4.83
CA ASN A 47 -19.96 -10.01 -5.39
C ASN A 47 -21.21 -10.39 -6.22
N ARG A 48 -22.04 -9.42 -6.61
CA ARG A 48 -23.17 -9.61 -7.53
C ARG A 48 -23.19 -8.53 -8.61
N TYR A 49 -23.37 -8.93 -9.85
CA TYR A 49 -23.49 -8.02 -10.99
C TYR A 49 -24.94 -7.90 -11.44
N ASN A 50 -25.45 -6.67 -11.55
CA ASN A 50 -26.76 -6.36 -12.11
C ASN A 50 -26.58 -5.45 -13.34
N LYS A 51 -27.23 -5.82 -14.46
CA LYS A 51 -27.14 -5.10 -15.74
C LYS A 51 -27.72 -3.68 -15.57
N GLY A 52 -26.96 -2.65 -15.95
CA GLY A 52 -27.41 -1.24 -15.92
C GLY A 52 -26.96 -0.40 -14.72
N ARG A 53 -26.00 -0.89 -13.93
CA ARG A 53 -25.57 -0.23 -12.68
C ARG A 53 -24.17 0.36 -12.77
N ALA A 54 -23.97 1.54 -12.17
CA ALA A 54 -22.65 2.16 -12.00
C ALA A 54 -21.75 1.28 -11.12
N PHE A 55 -20.59 0.89 -11.66
CA PHE A 55 -19.66 -0.08 -11.08
C PHE A 55 -19.02 0.37 -9.73
N ASN A 56 -19.18 1.64 -9.36
CA ASN A 56 -18.47 2.32 -8.29
C ASN A 56 -19.31 2.68 -7.06
N LYS A 57 -20.46 2.02 -6.84
CA LYS A 57 -21.36 2.31 -5.70
C LYS A 57 -21.69 1.08 -4.87
N ASN A 58 -20.73 0.20 -4.62
CA ASN A 58 -20.93 -1.02 -3.85
C ASN A 58 -20.63 -0.78 -2.36
N LEU A 59 -21.38 -1.46 -1.48
CA LEU A 59 -21.33 -1.31 -0.03
C LEU A 59 -21.46 -2.65 0.72
N PHE A 60 -21.89 -3.72 0.04
CA PHE A 60 -22.25 -4.99 0.67
C PHE A 60 -21.53 -6.18 0.04
N ILE A 61 -21.37 -7.24 0.83
CA ILE A 61 -21.14 -8.59 0.32
C ILE A 61 -22.45 -9.37 0.49
N TYR A 62 -22.98 -9.88 -0.61
CA TYR A 62 -24.12 -10.79 -0.57
C TYR A 62 -23.69 -12.14 0.03
N ILE A 63 -24.36 -12.59 1.08
CA ILE A 63 -24.10 -13.90 1.69
C ILE A 63 -25.11 -14.93 1.19
N ASN A 64 -26.41 -14.65 1.35
CA ASN A 64 -27.50 -15.50 0.86
C ASN A 64 -28.80 -14.70 0.66
N LYS A 65 -29.90 -15.37 0.31
CA LYS A 65 -31.15 -14.79 -0.25
C LYS A 65 -31.70 -13.57 0.50
N LYS A 66 -31.37 -13.39 1.78
CA LYS A 66 -31.82 -12.24 2.58
C LYS A 66 -30.73 -11.61 3.44
N THR A 67 -29.48 -12.04 3.37
CA THR A 67 -28.41 -11.57 4.28
C THR A 67 -27.23 -10.99 3.51
N TYR A 68 -26.70 -9.91 4.08
CA TYR A 68 -25.65 -9.08 3.49
C TYR A 68 -24.66 -8.71 4.58
N ARG A 69 -23.36 -8.76 4.29
CA ARG A 69 -22.37 -8.12 5.15
C ARG A 69 -22.22 -6.67 4.72
N TYR A 70 -22.41 -5.73 5.63
CA TYR A 70 -22.11 -4.33 5.35
C TYR A 70 -20.60 -4.12 5.48
N VAL A 71 -19.98 -3.71 4.39
CA VAL A 71 -18.52 -3.57 4.31
C VAL A 71 -18.10 -2.16 3.89
N GLY A 72 -19.04 -1.22 3.78
CA GLY A 72 -18.74 0.16 3.37
C GLY A 72 -18.19 0.25 1.94
N GLU A 73 -17.70 1.43 1.58
CA GLU A 73 -17.10 1.66 0.27
C GLU A 73 -15.73 0.96 0.18
N TRP A 74 -15.55 0.20 -0.90
CA TRP A 74 -14.27 -0.37 -1.33
C TRP A 74 -13.86 0.28 -2.63
N ASP A 75 -12.62 0.76 -2.65
CA ASP A 75 -11.89 1.06 -3.88
C ASP A 75 -10.82 -0.03 -4.04
N ASN A 76 -10.87 -0.79 -5.13
CA ASN A 76 -9.92 -1.86 -5.46
C ASN A 76 -9.59 -2.84 -4.31
N GLY A 77 -10.59 -3.33 -3.57
CA GLY A 77 -10.38 -4.39 -2.58
C GLY A 77 -10.04 -3.93 -1.16
N LYS A 78 -10.02 -2.61 -0.88
CA LYS A 78 -9.78 -2.07 0.47
C LYS A 78 -10.91 -1.16 0.93
N LEU A 79 -11.30 -1.31 2.20
CA LEU A 79 -12.22 -0.41 2.88
C LEU A 79 -11.68 1.04 2.81
N LEU A 80 -12.45 1.96 2.23
CA LEU A 80 -12.11 3.36 2.15
C LEU A 80 -12.34 4.05 3.50
N PHE A 81 -11.27 4.15 4.31
CA PHE A 81 -11.24 5.01 5.50
C PHE A 81 -10.79 6.44 5.20
N TYR A 82 -10.41 6.77 3.95
CA TYR A 82 -9.54 7.90 3.67
C TYR A 82 -10.24 8.98 2.83
N LYS A 83 -10.87 9.93 3.53
CA LYS A 83 -11.45 11.14 2.91
C LYS A 83 -10.39 12.11 2.37
N ASP A 84 -9.15 12.05 2.86
CA ASP A 84 -8.03 12.86 2.36
C ASP A 84 -7.15 12.04 1.40
N LYS A 85 -7.28 12.34 0.10
CA LYS A 85 -6.48 11.70 -0.96
C LYS A 85 -5.05 12.26 -1.05
N ASP A 86 -4.80 13.40 -0.42
CA ASP A 86 -3.61 14.20 -0.71
C ASP A 86 -2.44 13.92 0.23
N LYS A 87 -2.64 13.25 1.38
CA LYS A 87 -1.56 12.89 2.31
C LYS A 87 -1.78 11.50 2.92
N ILE A 88 -0.73 10.69 2.89
CA ILE A 88 -0.64 9.45 3.65
C ILE A 88 0.19 9.73 4.90
N GLY A 89 -0.43 9.62 6.07
CA GLY A 89 0.22 9.78 7.36
C GLY A 89 1.05 8.55 7.74
N ILE A 90 1.98 8.73 8.67
CA ILE A 90 2.89 7.69 9.17
C ILE A 90 2.14 6.48 9.70
N SER A 91 1.01 6.68 10.39
CA SER A 91 0.18 5.57 10.90
C SER A 91 -0.40 4.70 9.77
N GLN A 92 -0.75 5.29 8.63
CA GLN A 92 -1.20 4.57 7.45
C GLN A 92 -0.03 3.84 6.77
N ILE A 93 1.14 4.46 6.71
CA ILE A 93 2.37 3.80 6.21
C ILE A 93 2.70 2.58 7.06
N LYS A 94 2.63 2.69 8.39
CA LYS A 94 2.85 1.56 9.30
C LYS A 94 1.87 0.41 9.02
N LYS A 95 0.58 0.71 8.87
CA LYS A 95 -0.42 -0.30 8.50
C LYS A 95 -0.15 -0.96 7.14
N LEU A 96 0.24 -0.16 6.15
CA LEU A 96 0.60 -0.68 4.83
C LEU A 96 1.86 -1.54 4.88
N TYR A 97 2.86 -1.13 5.67
CA TYR A 97 4.07 -1.90 5.92
C TYR A 97 3.72 -3.28 6.49
N GLU A 98 2.98 -3.33 7.58
CA GLU A 98 2.56 -4.58 8.23
C GLU A 98 1.77 -5.50 7.26
N ALA A 99 0.78 -4.96 6.56
CA ALA A 99 -0.04 -5.74 5.62
C ALA A 99 0.76 -6.24 4.40
N TYR A 100 1.67 -5.43 3.85
CA TYR A 100 2.52 -5.85 2.73
C TYR A 100 3.55 -6.90 3.19
N PHE A 101 4.02 -6.81 4.42
CA PHE A 101 4.97 -7.77 4.98
C PHE A 101 4.29 -9.12 5.24
N GLU A 102 3.06 -9.11 5.73
CA GLU A 102 2.24 -10.31 5.84
C GLU A 102 2.01 -10.95 4.46
N MET A 103 1.69 -10.15 3.43
CA MET A 103 1.59 -10.66 2.05
C MET A 103 2.90 -11.28 1.56
N LEU A 104 4.05 -10.65 1.82
CA LEU A 104 5.36 -11.18 1.47
C LEU A 104 5.59 -12.56 2.11
N ARG A 105 5.23 -12.72 3.38
CA ARG A 105 5.32 -14.00 4.10
C ARG A 105 4.40 -15.06 3.50
N PHE A 106 3.18 -14.70 3.09
CA PHE A 106 2.28 -15.63 2.41
C PHE A 106 2.84 -16.10 1.06
N GLU A 107 3.29 -15.16 0.22
CA GLU A 107 3.91 -15.47 -1.08
C GLU A 107 5.11 -16.41 -0.91
N MET A 108 5.96 -16.17 0.08
CA MET A 108 7.17 -16.97 0.30
C MET A 108 6.90 -18.32 0.97
N ASN A 109 6.12 -18.35 2.04
CA ASN A 109 5.99 -19.52 2.90
C ASN A 109 4.82 -20.43 2.52
N VAL A 110 3.81 -19.90 1.81
CA VAL A 110 2.62 -20.66 1.39
C VAL A 110 2.62 -20.92 -0.11
N LEU A 111 2.96 -19.89 -0.90
CA LEU A 111 2.99 -20.00 -2.36
C LEU A 111 4.38 -20.37 -2.91
N CYS A 112 5.38 -20.52 -2.04
CA CYS A 112 6.74 -20.96 -2.35
C CYS A 112 7.48 -20.07 -3.35
N CYS A 113 7.11 -18.78 -3.45
CA CYS A 113 7.81 -17.81 -4.28
C CYS A 113 9.16 -17.41 -3.66
N LYS A 114 10.17 -17.17 -4.50
CA LYS A 114 11.44 -16.62 -4.01
C LYS A 114 11.31 -15.12 -3.80
N ALA A 115 11.90 -14.59 -2.74
CA ALA A 115 11.93 -13.14 -2.47
C ALA A 115 12.45 -12.33 -3.69
N THR A 116 13.45 -12.86 -4.40
CA THR A 116 14.02 -12.25 -5.61
C THR A 116 13.04 -12.12 -6.79
N GLU A 117 11.95 -12.88 -6.80
CA GLU A 117 10.90 -12.81 -7.81
C GLU A 117 9.82 -11.78 -7.43
N LEU A 118 9.71 -11.44 -6.15
CA LEU A 118 8.72 -10.52 -5.57
C LEU A 118 9.19 -9.05 -5.57
N ARG A 119 9.90 -8.65 -6.65
CA ARG A 119 10.62 -7.36 -6.74
C ARG A 119 9.75 -6.14 -6.42
N HIS A 120 8.51 -6.09 -6.93
CA HIS A 120 7.61 -4.96 -6.69
C HIS A 120 7.16 -4.87 -5.23
N LEU A 121 6.82 -6.01 -4.63
CA LEU A 121 6.36 -6.09 -3.24
C LEU A 121 7.49 -5.67 -2.29
N MET A 122 8.68 -6.25 -2.47
CA MET A 122 9.87 -5.87 -1.69
C MET A 122 10.23 -4.41 -1.88
N GLY A 123 10.24 -3.92 -3.12
CA GLY A 123 10.55 -2.52 -3.42
C GLY A 123 9.57 -1.56 -2.73
N ARG A 124 8.28 -1.93 -2.60
CA ARG A 124 7.31 -1.12 -1.87
C ARG A 124 7.55 -1.17 -0.35
N LEU A 125 7.86 -2.34 0.19
CA LEU A 125 8.21 -2.50 1.61
C LEU A 125 9.44 -1.67 1.99
N GLY A 126 10.48 -1.65 1.16
CA GLY A 126 11.65 -0.80 1.40
C GLY A 126 11.32 0.69 1.46
N LYS A 127 10.42 1.18 0.58
CA LYS A 127 9.97 2.58 0.61
C LYS A 127 9.21 2.90 1.90
N PHE A 128 8.34 2.00 2.35
CA PHE A 128 7.64 2.16 3.61
C PHE A 128 8.61 2.13 4.80
N PHE A 129 9.55 1.20 4.81
CA PHE A 129 10.60 1.12 5.83
C PHE A 129 11.41 2.42 5.88
N CYS A 130 11.84 2.96 4.72
CA CYS A 130 12.54 4.23 4.63
C CYS A 130 11.74 5.39 5.24
N VAL A 131 10.43 5.46 4.96
CA VAL A 131 9.56 6.49 5.57
C VAL A 131 9.48 6.33 7.09
N LEU A 132 9.29 5.11 7.57
CA LEU A 132 9.20 4.82 9.01
C LEU A 132 10.52 5.10 9.73
N TYR A 133 11.65 4.79 9.10
CA TYR A 133 12.99 5.00 9.63
C TYR A 133 13.36 6.49 9.69
N THR A 134 13.09 7.23 8.61
CA THR A 134 13.51 8.65 8.49
C THR A 134 12.46 9.64 8.97
N ASN A 135 11.25 9.19 9.30
CA ASN A 135 10.10 10.06 9.53
C ASN A 135 9.87 11.03 8.35
N GLY A 136 9.97 10.51 7.13
CA GLY A 136 9.83 11.22 5.86
C GLY A 136 8.43 11.11 5.24
N GLU A 137 8.32 11.50 3.98
CA GLU A 137 7.08 11.42 3.19
C GLU A 137 7.32 10.66 1.89
N LEU A 138 6.39 9.76 1.51
CA LEU A 138 6.44 9.14 0.17
C LEU A 138 6.26 10.21 -0.92
N SER A 139 7.07 10.12 -1.98
CA SER A 139 6.82 10.89 -3.19
C SER A 139 5.50 10.46 -3.84
N LYS A 140 4.66 11.45 -4.20
CA LYS A 140 3.29 11.24 -4.72
C LYS A 140 3.17 11.42 -6.23
N VAL A 141 4.22 11.88 -6.90
CA VAL A 141 4.16 12.10 -8.34
C VAL A 141 4.14 10.73 -9.04
N THR A 142 3.06 10.48 -9.79
CA THR A 142 2.98 9.32 -10.67
C THR A 142 4.16 9.37 -11.64
N ASN A 143 4.95 8.30 -11.72
CA ASN A 143 6.23 8.26 -12.45
C ASN A 143 7.31 9.19 -11.90
N GLN A 144 7.38 9.41 -10.58
CA GLN A 144 8.55 10.04 -9.98
C GLN A 144 9.81 9.24 -10.34
N HIS A 145 10.73 9.90 -11.05
CA HIS A 145 12.01 9.33 -11.40
C HIS A 145 13.06 9.69 -10.33
N GLY A 146 13.99 8.76 -10.09
CA GLY A 146 15.19 8.96 -9.27
C GLY A 146 15.04 8.78 -7.76
N TYR A 147 13.93 9.21 -7.16
CA TYR A 147 13.73 9.15 -5.71
C TYR A 147 12.32 8.70 -5.31
N ASP A 148 12.20 8.21 -4.08
CA ASP A 148 10.99 7.57 -3.56
C ASP A 148 10.43 8.26 -2.31
N VAL A 149 11.29 8.84 -1.49
CA VAL A 149 10.96 9.47 -0.21
C VAL A 149 11.57 10.86 -0.16
N ILE A 150 10.87 11.80 0.47
CA ILE A 150 11.37 13.14 0.76
C ILE A 150 11.45 13.31 2.28
N LYS A 151 12.58 13.80 2.78
CA LYS A 151 12.75 14.18 4.18
C LYS A 151 13.43 15.55 4.23
N GLU A 152 12.74 16.54 4.81
CA GLU A 152 13.29 17.90 5.00
C GLU A 152 13.86 18.50 3.70
N GLY A 153 13.17 18.27 2.58
CA GLY A 153 13.58 18.74 1.26
C GLY A 153 14.63 17.87 0.55
N ARG A 154 15.27 16.91 1.23
CA ARG A 154 16.18 15.94 0.62
C ARG A 154 15.41 14.80 -0.03
N ARG A 155 15.85 14.43 -1.24
CA ARG A 155 15.27 13.36 -2.06
C ARG A 155 16.04 12.06 -1.83
N ILE A 156 15.35 11.02 -1.39
CA ILE A 156 15.94 9.74 -1.01
C ILE A 156 15.56 8.68 -2.06
N SER A 157 16.55 8.06 -2.68
CA SER A 157 16.37 6.90 -3.56
C SER A 157 16.44 5.61 -2.75
N VAL A 158 15.43 4.75 -2.87
CA VAL A 158 15.33 3.54 -2.04
C VAL A 158 15.61 2.29 -2.88
N LYS A 159 16.53 1.45 -2.41
CA LYS A 159 16.79 0.12 -2.98
C LYS A 159 16.56 -0.97 -1.96
N THR A 160 15.94 -2.04 -2.41
CA THR A 160 15.69 -3.24 -1.60
C THR A 160 16.27 -4.44 -2.31
N THR A 161 17.00 -5.28 -1.57
CA THR A 161 17.54 -6.54 -2.09
C THR A 161 17.27 -7.68 -1.12
N ALA A 162 17.05 -8.88 -1.67
CA ALA A 162 17.07 -10.13 -0.90
C ALA A 162 18.38 -10.91 -1.13
N GLN A 163 19.28 -10.39 -1.97
CA GLN A 163 20.54 -11.06 -2.28
C GLN A 163 21.54 -10.82 -1.15
N GLU A 164 22.32 -11.84 -0.80
CA GLU A 164 23.39 -11.72 0.19
C GLU A 164 24.69 -11.11 -0.36
N LYS A 165 24.95 -11.35 -1.65
CA LYS A 165 26.15 -10.98 -2.41
C LYS A 165 25.74 -10.41 -3.78
N GLY A 166 26.66 -9.72 -4.45
CA GLY A 166 26.43 -9.10 -5.75
C GLY A 166 26.40 -7.58 -5.64
N SER A 167 25.75 -6.93 -6.59
CA SER A 167 25.70 -5.47 -6.69
C SER A 167 24.27 -4.92 -6.64
N ILE A 168 24.14 -3.71 -6.12
CA ILE A 168 22.93 -2.89 -6.26
C ILE A 168 23.12 -1.99 -7.47
N THR A 169 22.12 -1.95 -8.34
CA THR A 169 22.12 -1.13 -9.55
C THR A 169 21.45 0.22 -9.31
N ILE A 170 22.08 1.27 -9.84
CA ILE A 170 21.58 2.64 -9.84
C ILE A 170 21.56 3.12 -11.28
N ASN A 171 20.41 3.62 -11.76
CA ASN A 171 20.34 4.11 -13.14
C ASN A 171 21.12 5.42 -13.27
N GLN A 172 22.07 5.48 -14.19
CA GLN A 172 22.91 6.66 -14.40
C GLN A 172 22.08 7.89 -14.79
N ASN A 173 21.00 7.71 -15.57
CA ASN A 173 20.13 8.80 -16.04
C ASN A 173 19.33 9.47 -14.90
N THR A 174 19.24 8.82 -13.75
CA THR A 174 18.51 9.35 -12.59
C THR A 174 19.41 9.56 -11.37
N PHE A 175 20.73 9.42 -11.51
CA PHE A 175 21.68 9.53 -10.41
C PHE A 175 21.69 10.94 -9.79
N ASP A 176 21.50 11.97 -10.62
CA ASP A 176 21.46 13.37 -10.17
C ASP A 176 20.10 13.82 -9.62
N GLN A 177 19.11 12.93 -9.65
CA GLN A 177 17.74 13.26 -9.23
C GLN A 177 17.49 13.02 -7.75
N PHE A 178 18.44 12.46 -7.02
CA PHE A 178 18.36 12.24 -5.58
C PHE A 178 19.61 12.78 -4.86
N ASP A 179 19.44 13.00 -3.56
CA ASP A 179 20.46 13.53 -2.66
C ASP A 179 21.00 12.41 -1.75
N ASP A 180 20.10 11.57 -1.22
CA ASP A 180 20.45 10.45 -0.35
C ASP A 180 20.12 9.09 -0.98
N PHE A 181 20.94 8.10 -0.66
CA PHE A 181 20.70 6.71 -1.02
C PHE A 181 20.34 5.90 0.23
N PHE A 182 19.30 5.07 0.13
CA PHE A 182 18.81 4.25 1.22
C PHE A 182 18.69 2.80 0.75
N VAL A 183 19.48 1.90 1.33
CA VAL A 183 19.53 0.50 0.94
C VAL A 183 19.12 -0.36 2.10
N VAL A 184 18.13 -1.23 1.87
CA VAL A 184 17.70 -2.25 2.82
C VAL A 184 17.83 -3.64 2.24
N GLN A 185 18.16 -4.58 3.11
CA GLN A 185 18.26 -6.00 2.80
C GLN A 185 17.15 -6.77 3.51
N TYR A 186 16.40 -7.56 2.77
CA TYR A 186 15.54 -8.58 3.38
C TYR A 186 16.39 -9.78 3.80
N LYS A 187 16.42 -10.07 5.10
CA LYS A 187 17.17 -11.17 5.68
C LYS A 187 16.54 -11.59 7.02
N ASP A 188 16.47 -12.90 7.26
CA ASP A 188 15.97 -13.48 8.51
C ASP A 188 14.52 -13.04 8.83
N ASP A 189 13.67 -13.00 7.81
CA ASP A 189 12.28 -12.54 7.88
C ASP A 189 12.10 -11.08 8.36
N ASP A 190 13.10 -10.23 8.12
CA ASP A 190 13.09 -8.81 8.44
C ASP A 190 13.78 -7.96 7.37
N LEU A 191 13.52 -6.65 7.37
CA LEU A 191 14.27 -5.66 6.59
C LEU A 191 15.34 -4.99 7.46
N LYS A 192 16.60 -5.17 7.06
CA LYS A 192 17.77 -4.61 7.74
C LYS A 192 18.36 -3.48 6.91
N LEU A 193 18.69 -2.36 7.56
CA LEU A 193 19.38 -1.27 6.90
C LEU A 193 20.79 -1.72 6.48
N LEU A 194 21.23 -1.36 5.27
CA LEU A 194 22.61 -1.57 4.83
C LEU A 194 23.35 -0.25 4.68
N PHE A 195 22.65 0.79 4.24
CA PHE A 195 23.21 2.10 4.00
C PHE A 195 22.11 3.16 4.05
N TYR A 196 22.39 4.28 4.70
CA TYR A 196 21.64 5.52 4.57
C TYR A 196 22.59 6.70 4.68
N GLY A 197 22.65 7.53 3.64
CA GLY A 197 23.47 8.73 3.62
C GLY A 197 23.49 9.40 2.24
N PRO A 198 24.25 10.50 2.10
CA PRO A 198 24.47 11.19 0.84
C PRO A 198 25.02 10.24 -0.23
N LYS A 199 24.61 10.44 -1.49
CA LYS A 199 25.09 9.61 -2.60
C LYS A 199 26.60 9.72 -2.85
N GLU A 200 27.21 10.83 -2.41
CA GLU A 200 28.64 11.08 -2.48
C GLU A 200 29.45 10.17 -1.54
N GLU A 201 28.81 9.62 -0.50
CA GLU A 201 29.43 8.67 0.45
C GLU A 201 29.33 7.22 -0.04
N LEU A 202 28.75 6.98 -1.23
CA LEU A 202 28.68 5.64 -1.78
C LEU A 202 30.08 5.10 -2.07
N PRO A 203 30.35 3.83 -1.72
CA PRO A 203 31.56 3.15 -2.15
C PRO A 203 31.70 3.16 -3.68
N ALA A 204 32.91 2.87 -4.18
CA ALA A 204 33.25 2.91 -5.59
C ALA A 204 32.15 2.36 -6.52
N LEU A 205 31.56 3.27 -7.29
CA LEU A 205 30.52 2.99 -8.28
C LEU A 205 31.16 2.50 -9.58
N ARG A 206 30.86 1.27 -9.99
CA ARG A 206 31.34 0.72 -11.26
C ARG A 206 30.32 0.98 -12.36
N PRO A 207 30.68 1.63 -13.47
CA PRO A 207 29.77 1.77 -14.61
C PRO A 207 29.56 0.41 -15.29
N TYR A 208 28.31 0.05 -15.55
CA TYR A 208 27.91 -1.15 -16.29
C TYR A 208 26.67 -0.85 -17.14
N GLY A 209 26.86 -0.73 -18.46
CA GLY A 209 25.82 -0.24 -19.36
C GLY A 209 25.31 1.14 -18.92
N ASN A 210 23.98 1.28 -18.79
CA ASN A 210 23.33 2.51 -18.33
C ASN A 210 23.17 2.59 -16.80
N ASN A 211 23.85 1.72 -16.04
CA ASN A 211 23.76 1.68 -14.59
C ASN A 211 25.13 1.89 -13.93
N TYR A 212 25.13 2.43 -12.72
CA TYR A 212 26.19 2.22 -11.76
C TYR A 212 25.89 0.97 -10.94
N GLU A 213 26.93 0.27 -10.54
CA GLU A 213 26.88 -0.86 -9.63
C GLU A 213 27.71 -0.59 -8.39
N VAL A 214 27.10 -0.77 -7.21
CA VAL A 214 27.78 -0.78 -5.92
C VAL A 214 27.72 -2.18 -5.31
N ASP A 215 28.83 -2.70 -4.81
CA ASP A 215 28.88 -4.01 -4.18
C ASP A 215 28.11 -4.03 -2.85
N ILE A 216 27.31 -5.07 -2.61
CA ILE A 216 26.52 -5.18 -1.37
C ILE A 216 27.43 -5.25 -0.13
N ASN A 217 28.61 -5.86 -0.22
CA ASN A 217 29.52 -5.99 0.94
C ASN A 217 30.28 -4.71 1.25
N SER A 218 30.40 -3.77 0.31
CA SER A 218 31.00 -2.46 0.62
C SER A 218 30.02 -1.59 1.41
N LEU A 219 28.71 -1.68 1.12
CA LEU A 219 27.65 -1.00 1.88
C LEU A 219 27.57 -1.50 3.34
N LYS A 220 27.61 -2.83 3.55
CA LYS A 220 27.55 -3.47 4.89
C LYS A 220 28.63 -3.01 5.87
N ARG A 221 29.75 -2.47 5.39
CA ARG A 221 30.85 -2.01 6.27
C ARG A 221 30.54 -0.67 6.94
N ILE A 222 29.60 0.10 6.39
CA ILE A 222 29.29 1.46 6.85
C ILE A 222 28.46 1.44 8.15
N GLU A 223 27.71 0.37 8.44
CA GLU A 223 27.00 0.20 9.72
C GLU A 223 27.91 0.14 10.97
N LYS A 224 29.23 0.01 10.82
CA LYS A 224 30.17 -0.17 11.94
C LYS A 224 30.85 1.09 12.48
N THR A 225 30.41 2.30 12.11
CA THR A 225 31.06 3.54 12.58
C THR A 225 30.08 4.55 13.17
N LEU A 226 29.28 4.10 14.15
CA LEU A 226 28.60 4.96 15.13
C LEU A 226 28.91 4.46 16.54
#